data_AF-A0A3S8T2R8-F1
#
_entry.id   AF-A0A3S8T2R8-F1
#
_cell.length_a   1.000
_cell.length_b   1.000
_cell.length_c   1.000
_cell.angle_alpha   90.00
_cell.angle_beta   90.00
_cell.angle_gamma   90.00
#
_symmetry.space_group_name_H-M   'P 1'
#
loop_
_entity.id
_entity.type
_entity.pdbx_description
1 polymer ?
#
loop_
_entity_poly.entity_id
_entity_poly.type
_entity_poly.pdbx_seq_one_letter_code
_entity_poly.pdbx_strand_id
1 'polypeptide(L)' 'MSKAKTASKNDPTTRVKVKDVFYNGKKVKPTKFYGEKATYVAAEYEDGSMAIDINGNPMPWADVVAADSAA' A
#
# COMPACT_ATOMS: atom_id res chain seq x y z
N MET A 1 -4.88 19.16 32.02
CA MET A 1 -3.59 18.45 32.23
C MET A 1 -3.48 17.34 31.20
N SER A 2 -2.91 17.64 30.02
CA SER A 2 -2.78 16.68 28.92
C SER A 2 -1.64 15.72 29.25
N LYS A 3 -1.97 14.45 29.52
CA LYS A 3 -1.00 13.38 29.79
C LYS A 3 -0.13 13.22 28.54
N ALA A 4 1.14 13.62 28.60
CA ALA A 4 2.07 13.42 27.50
C ALA A 4 2.16 11.91 27.22
N LYS A 5 1.89 11.51 25.97
CA LYS A 5 1.98 10.12 25.54
C LYS A 5 3.45 9.70 25.56
N THR A 6 3.89 9.08 26.67
CA THR A 6 5.22 8.49 26.85
C THR A 6 5.43 7.16 26.13
N ALA A 7 4.43 6.70 25.36
CA ALA A 7 4.57 5.49 24.56
C ALA A 7 5.63 5.68 23.47
N SER A 8 6.71 4.90 23.56
CA SER A 8 7.78 4.87 22.57
C SER A 8 7.21 4.54 21.19
N LYS A 9 7.59 5.31 20.16
CA LYS A 9 7.23 5.02 18.75
C LYS A 9 7.76 3.67 18.25
N ASN A 10 8.67 3.04 19.01
CA ASN A 10 9.27 1.74 18.71
C ASN A 10 8.78 0.61 19.64
N ASP A 11 7.72 0.82 20.43
CA ASP A 11 7.17 -0.25 21.25
C ASP A 11 6.56 -1.36 20.35
N PRO A 12 7.16 -2.56 20.32
CA PRO A 12 6.70 -3.65 19.46
C PRO A 12 5.29 -4.13 19.80
N THR A 13 4.82 -3.89 21.03
CA THR A 13 3.47 -4.28 21.48
C THR A 13 2.39 -3.40 20.88
N THR A 14 2.74 -2.18 20.47
CA THR A 14 1.83 -1.21 19.81
C THR A 14 1.98 -1.19 18.30
N ARG A 15 2.89 -2.02 17.75
CA ARG A 15 3.18 -2.07 16.32
C ARG A 15 2.01 -2.72 15.59
N VAL A 16 1.22 -1.90 14.90
CA VAL A 16 0.10 -2.37 14.08
C VAL A 16 0.67 -3.24 12.94
N LYS A 17 0.18 -4.47 12.81
CA LYS A 17 0.50 -5.31 11.65
C LYS A 17 0.08 -4.58 10.39
N VAL A 18 0.96 -4.57 9.39
CA VAL A 18 0.61 -4.05 8.05
C VAL A 18 -0.63 -4.79 7.58
N LYS A 19 -1.67 -4.04 7.21
CA LYS A 19 -2.89 -4.63 6.66
C LYS A 19 -2.54 -5.25 5.30
N ASP A 20 -3.01 -6.47 5.10
CA ASP A 20 -3.00 -7.07 3.78
C ASP A 20 -4.02 -6.33 2.91
N VAL A 21 -3.58 -5.89 1.74
CA VAL A 21 -4.41 -5.16 0.77
C VAL A 21 -4.63 -6.10 -0.41
N PHE A 22 -5.88 -6.18 -0.86
CA PHE A 22 -6.26 -7.00 -1.99
C PHE A 22 -6.71 -6.12 -3.17
N TYR A 23 -6.29 -6.51 -4.36
CA TYR A 23 -6.74 -5.92 -5.61
C TYR A 23 -7.13 -7.03 -6.57
N ASN A 24 -8.32 -6.95 -7.17
CA ASN A 24 -8.88 -8.00 -8.02
C ASN A 24 -8.82 -9.41 -7.37
N GLY A 25 -9.09 -9.49 -6.07
CA GLY A 25 -9.09 -10.76 -5.32
C GLY A 25 -7.71 -11.36 -5.05
N LYS A 26 -6.62 -10.66 -5.40
CA LYS A 26 -5.24 -11.09 -5.13
C LYS A 26 -4.55 -10.11 -4.19
N LYS A 27 -3.69 -10.65 -3.32
CA LYS A 27 -2.88 -9.84 -2.42
C LYS A 27 -1.85 -9.02 -3.20
N VAL A 28 -1.69 -7.76 -2.82
CA VAL A 28 -0.73 -6.83 -3.39
C VAL A 28 0.15 -6.18 -2.32
N LYS A 29 1.32 -5.72 -2.74
CA LYS A 29 2.28 -4.98 -1.93
C LYS A 29 2.63 -3.64 -2.60
N PRO A 30 2.99 -2.61 -1.81
CA PRO A 30 3.47 -1.36 -2.38
C PRO A 30 4.89 -1.55 -2.96
N THR A 31 5.08 -1.13 -4.20
CA THR A 31 6.38 -1.14 -4.88
C THR A 31 6.67 0.23 -5.49
N LYS A 32 7.95 0.60 -5.60
CA LYS A 32 8.33 1.88 -6.23
C LYS A 32 8.38 1.69 -7.74
N PHE A 33 7.50 2.35 -8.47
CA PHE A 33 7.50 2.37 -9.92
C PHE A 33 8.33 3.54 -10.44
N TYR A 34 9.20 3.26 -11.41
CA TYR A 34 10.02 4.25 -12.11
C TYR A 34 9.58 4.29 -13.58
N GLY A 35 8.73 5.25 -13.91
CA GLY A 35 8.34 5.53 -15.29
C GLY A 35 9.24 6.60 -15.91
N GLU A 36 9.13 6.76 -17.22
CA GLU A 36 9.91 7.76 -17.97
C GLU A 36 9.63 9.20 -17.54
N LYS A 37 8.37 9.50 -17.20
CA LYS A 37 7.90 10.85 -16.84
C LYS A 37 7.64 11.05 -15.34
N ALA A 38 7.51 9.96 -14.57
CA ALA A 38 7.11 10.03 -13.18
C ALA A 38 7.55 8.79 -12.39
N THR A 39 7.80 9.02 -11.10
CA THR A 39 8.12 7.96 -10.14
C THR A 39 7.11 8.00 -9.00
N TYR A 40 6.40 6.90 -8.77
CA TYR A 40 5.35 6.83 -7.75
C TYR A 40 5.32 5.45 -7.08
N VAL A 41 4.51 5.29 -6.04
CA VAL A 41 4.30 3.98 -5.40
C VAL A 41 3.13 3.31 -6.10
N ALA A 42 3.38 2.16 -6.71
CA ALA A 42 2.39 1.34 -7.40
C ALA A 42 2.09 0.06 -6.60
N ALA A 43 1.06 -0.67 -7.02
CA ALA A 43 0.76 -1.99 -6.48
C ALA A 43 1.39 -3.10 -7.33
N GLU A 44 2.04 -4.05 -6.67
CA GLU A 44 2.63 -5.26 -7.26
C GLU A 44 1.99 -6.48 -6.61
N TYR A 45 1.66 -7.50 -7.39
CA TYR A 45 1.20 -8.79 -6.87
C TYR A 45 2.37 -9.59 -6.30
N GLU A 46 2.07 -10.63 -5.54
CA GLU A 46 3.10 -11.53 -4.97
C GLU A 46 3.93 -12.27 -6.03
N ASP A 47 3.40 -12.45 -7.24
CA ASP A 47 4.12 -13.07 -8.37
C ASP A 47 5.09 -12.12 -9.09
N GLY A 48 5.19 -10.86 -8.65
CA GLY A 48 6.05 -9.84 -9.24
C GLY A 48 5.42 -9.07 -10.41
N SER A 49 4.21 -9.42 -10.83
CA SER A 49 3.48 -8.66 -11.85
C SER A 49 2.87 -7.38 -11.25
N MET A 50 2.80 -6.31 -12.05
CA MET A 50 2.18 -5.06 -11.61
C MET A 50 0.65 -5.15 -11.73
N ALA A 51 -0.06 -4.60 -10.75
CA ALA A 51 -1.46 -4.30 -10.94
C ALA A 51 -1.57 -3.16 -11.96
N ILE A 52 -2.36 -3.37 -13.01
CA ILE A 52 -2.51 -2.42 -14.12
C ILE A 52 -3.96 -1.91 -14.21
N ASP A 53 -4.11 -0.67 -14.66
CA ASP A 53 -5.38 -0.06 -15.02
C ASP A 53 -5.84 -0.53 -16.42
N ILE A 54 -7.01 -0.07 -16.85
CA ILE A 54 -7.56 -0.40 -18.18
C ILE A 54 -6.74 0.17 -19.34
N ASN A 55 -5.88 1.16 -19.07
CA ASN A 55 -4.99 1.77 -20.07
C ASN A 55 -3.61 1.09 -20.11
N GLY A 56 -3.37 0.06 -19.28
CA GLY A 56 -2.10 -0.63 -19.16
C GLY A 56 -1.06 0.08 -18.28
N ASN A 57 -1.44 1.13 -17.55
CA ASN A 57 -0.56 1.81 -16.61
C ASN A 57 -0.57 1.10 -15.26
N PRO A 58 0.56 1.06 -14.53
CA PRO A 58 0.58 0.55 -13.17
C PRO A 58 -0.35 1.34 -12.24
N MET A 59 -1.15 0.62 -11.46
CA MET A 59 -2.08 1.18 -10.49
C MET A 59 -1.33 1.85 -9.34
N PRO A 60 -1.61 3.13 -9.02
CA PRO A 60 -1.08 3.78 -7.83
C PRO A 60 -1.53 3.08 -6.55
N TRP A 61 -0.62 2.94 -5.59
CA TRP A 61 -0.90 2.27 -4.32
C TRP A 61 -2.06 2.90 -3.55
N ALA A 62 -2.16 4.23 -3.57
CA ALA A 62 -3.24 4.95 -2.90
C ALA A 62 -4.63 4.57 -3.44
N ASP A 63 -4.75 4.40 -4.75
CA ASP A 63 -6.01 4.04 -5.41
C ASP A 63 -6.40 2.59 -5.11
N VAL A 64 -5.40 1.71 -5.00
CA VAL A 64 -5.61 0.31 -4.64
C VAL A 64 -6.04 0.15 -3.18
N VAL A 65 -5.43 0.88 -2.25
CA VAL A 65 -5.86 0.89 -0.85
C VAL A 65 -7.28 1.46 -0.71
N ALA A 66 -7.60 2.51 -1.47
CA ALA A 66 -8.95 3.06 -1.49
C ALA A 66 -9.97 2.04 -2.00
N ALA A 67 -9.66 1.31 -3.07
CA ALA A 67 -10.50 0.26 -3.63
C ALA A 67 -10.73 -0.92 -2.66
N ASP A 68 -9.68 -1.37 -1.96
CA ASP A 68 -9.77 -2.42 -0.93
C ASP A 68 -10.66 -1.99 0.25
N SER A 69 -10.56 -0.73 0.68
CA SER A 69 -11.38 -0.21 1.79
C SER A 69 -12.86 -0.01 1.46
N ALA A 70 -13.24 -0.07 0.18
CA ALA A 70 -14.61 0.08 -0.29
C ALA A 70 -15.35 -1.26 -0.50
N ALA A 71 -14.62 -2.39 -0.41
CA ALA A 71 -15.13 -3.76 -0.54
C ALA A 71 -15.42 -4.38 0.84
#